data_AF-A0A7U4DX18-F1
#
_entry.id   AF-A0A7U4DX18-F1
#
_cell.length_a   1.000
_cell.length_b   1.000
_cell.length_c   1.000
_cell.angle_alpha   90.00
_cell.angle_beta   90.00
_cell.angle_gamma   90.00
#
_symmetry.space_group_name_H-M   'P 1'
#
loop_
_entity.id
_entity.type
_entity.pdbx_description
1 polymer ?
#
loop_
_entity_poly.entity_id
_entity_poly.type
_entity_poly.pdbx_seq_one_letter_code
_entity_poly.pdbx_strand_id
1 'polypeptide(L)'
;MSKPEESGLERDYCAGQLSLREMAEIYGISEGAIRKRAKKHGWVRSEKTGTQVRKNGTQKGKVCTSPETNTEVPTPDNEIIPYVDYGDDEEPGLDPHKYGLNDMQWRFVNEYLIDLNRTAAYKRAGGKGEGNTAYVSASRMYRNAKVSRAISDALEARERRTQITQDAVLKMWWDIATADVNQITEYRRLCCRHCWGFGFQYQWRDAVEYEEAAEKAKTAKKPAPRDNGGYGFDATLDPNPDCPRCNGAGEGRAHFHDTRDLKGAARRLFAGIKEGKFGIEVITRNQDDALKMVAQHLGMVKNKTELSGPDGGPVKTESVNMTTEEAAEFYRKMMG
;
A
#
# COMPACT_ATOMS: atom_id res chain seq x y z
N MET A 1 -39.95 2.16 30.89
CA MET A 1 -39.06 1.44 31.82
C MET A 1 -38.10 0.61 31.00
N SER A 2 -36.87 1.08 30.79
CA SER A 2 -35.84 0.41 29.99
C SER A 2 -35.34 -0.84 30.72
N LYS A 3 -35.10 -1.92 29.96
CA LYS A 3 -34.75 -3.24 30.48
C LYS A 3 -33.46 -3.17 31.34
N PRO A 4 -33.40 -3.89 32.48
CA PRO A 4 -32.27 -3.84 33.42
C PRO A 4 -30.92 -4.32 32.85
N GLU A 5 -30.89 -4.92 31.65
CA GLU A 5 -29.67 -5.44 31.03
C GLU A 5 -28.77 -4.35 30.40
N GLU A 6 -29.33 -3.21 29.98
CA GLU A 6 -28.52 -2.13 29.37
C GLU A 6 -27.64 -1.41 30.40
N SER A 7 -28.09 -1.34 31.67
CA SER A 7 -27.35 -0.69 32.76
C SER A 7 -26.11 -1.48 33.20
N GLY A 8 -26.16 -2.81 33.15
CA GLY A 8 -25.02 -3.66 33.51
C GLY A 8 -23.88 -3.56 32.50
N LEU A 9 -24.23 -3.62 31.20
CA LEU A 9 -23.26 -3.52 30.11
C LEU A 9 -22.55 -2.17 30.08
N GLU A 10 -23.28 -1.07 30.32
CA GLU A 10 -22.71 0.28 30.42
C GLU A 10 -21.70 0.38 31.56
N ARG A 11 -22.08 -0.09 32.76
CA ARG A 11 -21.22 -0.07 33.94
C ARG A 11 -19.92 -0.82 33.70
N ASP A 12 -20.00 -2.03 33.16
CA ASP A 12 -18.83 -2.87 32.92
C ASP A 12 -17.95 -2.33 31.78
N TYR A 13 -18.57 -1.71 30.77
CA TYR A 13 -17.85 -1.02 29.69
C TYR A 13 -17.06 0.18 30.23
N CYS A 14 -17.70 1.04 31.02
CA CYS A 14 -17.09 2.24 31.58
C CYS A 14 -16.04 1.90 32.66
N ALA A 15 -16.25 0.84 33.44
CA ALA A 15 -15.30 0.36 34.44
C ALA A 15 -13.98 -0.15 33.83
N GLY A 16 -13.97 -0.53 32.55
CA GLY A 16 -12.75 -0.91 31.83
C GLY A 16 -12.08 -2.20 32.30
N GLN A 17 -12.57 -2.84 33.37
CA GLN A 17 -11.99 -4.02 34.02
C GLN A 17 -12.12 -5.32 33.22
N LEU A 18 -13.12 -5.44 32.34
CA LEU A 18 -13.30 -6.59 31.45
C LEU A 18 -12.89 -6.22 30.03
N SER A 19 -12.23 -7.13 29.31
CA SER A 19 -11.99 -6.97 27.88
C SER A 19 -13.32 -7.02 27.11
N LEU A 20 -13.35 -6.42 25.91
CA LEU A 20 -14.57 -6.43 25.09
C LEU A 20 -15.02 -7.85 24.70
N ARG A 21 -14.07 -8.79 24.64
CA ARG A 21 -14.34 -10.22 24.38
C ARG A 21 -15.02 -10.90 25.56
N GLU A 22 -14.51 -10.69 26.78
CA GLU A 22 -15.13 -11.22 28.01
C GLU A 22 -16.54 -10.64 28.21
N MET A 23 -16.74 -9.35 27.92
CA MET A 23 -18.08 -8.75 27.96
C MET A 23 -19.02 -9.33 26.89
N ALA A 24 -18.49 -9.66 25.72
CA ALA A 24 -19.29 -10.27 24.65
C ALA A 24 -19.83 -11.66 25.04
N GLU A 25 -19.03 -12.43 25.78
CA GLU A 25 -19.40 -13.75 26.31
C GLU A 25 -20.43 -13.64 27.43
N ILE A 26 -20.23 -12.74 28.40
CA ILE A 26 -21.13 -12.57 29.56
C ILE A 26 -22.51 -12.07 29.13
N TYR A 27 -22.54 -11.09 28.23
CA TYR A 27 -23.78 -10.45 27.82
C TYR A 27 -24.39 -11.07 26.55
N GLY A 28 -23.77 -12.11 25.98
CA GLY A 28 -24.26 -12.82 24.80
C GLY A 28 -24.40 -11.94 23.54
N ILE A 29 -23.60 -10.88 23.44
CA ILE A 29 -23.67 -9.85 22.38
C ILE A 29 -22.31 -9.72 21.70
N SER A 30 -22.26 -9.59 20.38
CA SER A 30 -20.99 -9.41 19.66
C SER A 30 -20.20 -8.15 20.07
N GLU A 31 -18.87 -8.21 20.02
CA GLU A 31 -17.99 -7.06 20.33
C GLU A 31 -18.35 -5.80 19.53
N GLY A 32 -18.76 -5.99 18.27
CA GLY A 32 -19.20 -4.90 17.39
C GLY A 32 -20.49 -4.22 17.86
N ALA A 33 -21.43 -4.99 18.43
CA ALA A 33 -22.65 -4.44 18.99
C ALA A 33 -22.39 -3.66 20.29
N ILE A 34 -21.43 -4.09 21.12
CA ILE A 34 -20.98 -3.35 22.31
C ILE A 34 -20.38 -2.00 21.91
N ARG A 35 -19.48 -1.97 20.92
CA ARG A 35 -18.87 -0.71 20.42
C ARG A 35 -19.91 0.25 19.81
N LYS A 36 -20.90 -0.29 19.09
CA LYS A 36 -22.00 0.52 18.53
C LYS A 36 -22.88 1.12 19.62
N ARG A 37 -23.17 0.37 20.69
CA ARG A 37 -23.91 0.88 21.86
C ARG A 37 -23.13 1.96 22.60
N ALA A 38 -21.83 1.73 22.84
CA ALA A 38 -20.95 2.74 23.44
C ALA A 38 -20.93 4.05 22.63
N LYS A 39 -20.83 3.97 21.30
CA LYS A 39 -20.87 5.17 20.43
C LYS A 39 -22.24 5.85 20.42
N LYS A 40 -23.33 5.07 20.48
CA LYS A 40 -24.71 5.60 20.47
C LYS A 40 -25.06 6.30 21.78
N HIS A 41 -24.56 5.81 22.91
CA HIS A 41 -24.87 6.30 24.25
C HIS A 41 -23.73 7.11 24.90
N GLY A 42 -22.61 7.32 24.19
CA GLY A 42 -21.50 8.15 24.66
C GLY A 42 -20.68 7.54 25.79
N TRP A 43 -20.61 6.21 25.90
CA TRP A 43 -19.88 5.52 26.97
C TRP A 43 -18.36 5.68 26.80
N VAL A 44 -17.67 6.05 27.87
CA VAL A 44 -16.21 6.23 27.90
C VAL A 44 -15.59 5.19 28.83
N ARG A 45 -14.64 4.42 28.31
CA ARG A 45 -13.97 3.33 29.03
C ARG A 45 -12.76 3.86 29.80
N SER A 46 -12.71 3.60 31.11
CA SER A 46 -11.53 3.92 31.92
C SER A 46 -10.35 3.02 31.54
N GLU A 47 -9.13 3.61 31.50
CA GLU A 47 -7.92 2.88 31.14
C GLU A 47 -7.55 1.86 32.24
N LYS A 48 -7.26 0.62 31.85
CA LYS A 48 -6.71 -0.39 32.77
C LYS A 48 -5.29 -0.01 33.16
N THR A 49 -5.02 0.08 34.47
CA THR A 49 -3.71 -0.21 35.07
C THR A 49 -3.46 -1.71 34.92
N GLY A 50 -2.86 -2.13 33.80
CA GLY A 50 -2.56 -3.53 33.54
C GLY A 50 -1.70 -3.69 32.29
N THR A 51 -0.47 -4.15 32.51
CA THR A 51 0.67 -4.24 31.60
C THR A 51 0.31 -4.66 30.17
N GLN A 52 0.17 -3.67 29.28
CA GLN A 52 0.49 -3.86 27.87
C GLN A 52 2.00 -3.68 27.73
N VAL A 53 2.70 -4.76 27.36
CA VAL A 53 4.05 -4.67 26.81
C VAL A 53 3.96 -3.95 25.47
N ARG A 54 4.01 -2.63 25.51
CA ARG A 54 4.37 -1.79 24.37
C ARG A 54 5.90 -1.78 24.31
N LYS A 55 6.51 -2.44 23.32
CA LYS A 55 7.91 -2.16 22.97
C LYS A 55 7.93 -0.86 22.18
N ASN A 56 7.98 0.27 22.88
CA ASN A 56 8.39 1.54 22.31
C ASN A 56 9.88 1.76 22.61
N GLY A 57 10.62 2.02 21.54
CA GLY A 57 11.85 2.81 21.45
C GLY A 57 12.83 2.79 22.62
N THR A 58 13.92 2.03 22.47
CA THR A 58 15.17 2.32 23.19
C THR A 58 15.94 3.39 22.41
N GLN A 59 16.20 4.48 23.12
CA GLN A 59 17.02 5.61 22.72
C GLN A 59 18.46 5.19 22.35
N LYS A 60 19.05 5.88 21.39
CA LYS A 60 20.46 5.75 20.98
C LYS A 60 21.38 5.94 22.19
N GLY A 61 22.05 4.86 22.59
CA GLY A 61 23.24 4.92 23.45
C GLY A 61 24.49 5.19 22.60
N LYS A 62 25.37 6.08 23.10
CA LYS A 62 26.69 6.38 22.54
C LYS A 62 27.52 5.10 22.40
N VAL A 63 27.99 4.79 21.20
CA VAL A 63 29.02 3.76 20.97
C VAL A 63 30.30 4.43 20.50
N CYS A 64 31.38 4.02 21.16
CA CYS A 64 32.75 4.50 21.04
C CYS A 64 33.36 4.12 19.68
N THR A 65 34.03 5.08 19.04
CA THR A 65 34.91 4.87 17.88
C THR A 65 36.25 4.26 18.30
N SER A 66 36.73 3.28 17.54
CA SER A 66 38.16 2.92 17.44
C SER A 66 38.45 2.33 16.05
N PRO A 67 39.72 2.38 15.57
CA PRO A 67 40.04 2.92 14.26
C PRO A 67 40.24 1.89 13.15
N GLU A 68 40.35 2.46 11.96
CA GLU A 68 40.52 1.91 10.61
C GLU A 68 41.63 0.87 10.45
N THR A 69 41.43 -0.04 9.49
CA THR A 69 42.51 -0.60 8.68
C THR A 69 42.15 -0.50 7.21
N ASN A 70 42.99 0.24 6.50
CA ASN A 70 42.97 0.55 5.07
C ASN A 70 43.01 -0.70 4.20
N THR A 71 42.28 -0.66 3.08
CA THR A 71 42.76 -1.26 1.83
C THR A 71 42.15 -0.49 0.66
N GLU A 72 43.02 0.24 -0.03
CA GLU A 72 42.73 1.06 -1.20
C GLU A 72 42.44 0.16 -2.42
N VAL A 73 41.41 0.51 -3.20
CA VAL A 73 41.25 0.06 -4.59
C VAL A 73 40.78 1.28 -5.41
N PRO A 74 41.32 1.50 -6.62
CA PRO A 74 41.32 2.81 -7.30
C PRO A 74 40.05 3.07 -8.11
N THR A 75 39.59 4.32 -8.06
CA THR A 75 38.57 4.94 -8.91
C THR A 75 39.14 5.33 -10.28
N PRO A 76 38.40 5.14 -11.40
CA PRO A 76 38.56 5.95 -12.59
C PRO A 76 37.49 7.07 -12.64
N ASP A 77 38.01 8.29 -12.69
CA ASP A 77 37.52 9.47 -13.40
C ASP A 77 36.20 10.12 -12.93
N ASN A 78 36.37 10.87 -11.83
CA ASN A 78 35.57 12.05 -11.51
C ASN A 78 35.70 13.11 -12.63
N GLU A 79 34.70 13.23 -13.49
CA GLU A 79 34.36 14.55 -14.02
C GLU A 79 33.76 15.36 -12.87
N ILE A 80 34.58 16.28 -12.36
CA ILE A 80 34.19 17.28 -11.37
C ILE A 80 33.10 18.15 -12.01
N ILE A 81 31.84 17.82 -11.74
CA ILE A 81 30.76 18.79 -11.87
C ILE A 81 30.97 19.76 -10.70
N PRO A 82 31.21 21.07 -10.95
CA PRO A 82 31.52 22.00 -9.88
C PRO A 82 30.33 22.04 -8.92
N TYR A 83 30.59 21.65 -7.67
CA TYR A 83 29.69 21.89 -6.55
C TYR A 83 29.53 23.40 -6.43
N VAL A 84 28.40 23.92 -6.92
CA VAL A 84 28.01 25.30 -6.71
C VAL A 84 27.58 25.41 -5.25
N ASP A 85 28.46 26.03 -4.46
CA ASP A 85 28.20 26.52 -3.12
C ASP A 85 27.06 27.55 -3.21
N TYR A 86 25.83 27.09 -3.03
CA TYR A 86 24.71 27.98 -2.77
C TYR A 86 24.87 28.41 -1.32
N GLY A 87 25.54 29.56 -1.16
CA GLY A 87 25.72 30.23 0.10
C GLY A 87 24.45 30.22 0.94
N ASP A 88 24.65 29.86 2.19
CA ASP A 88 23.81 30.13 3.34
C ASP A 88 23.25 31.57 3.21
N ASP A 89 21.95 31.74 2.89
CA ASP A 89 21.11 32.96 3.09
C ASP A 89 19.82 33.02 2.23
N GLU A 90 19.20 31.92 1.79
CA GLU A 90 17.77 31.96 1.39
C GLU A 90 17.04 30.71 1.92
N GLU A 91 16.38 30.85 3.08
CA GLU A 91 15.27 29.98 3.41
C GLU A 91 14.32 29.93 2.19
N PRO A 92 13.90 28.74 1.71
CA PRO A 92 12.94 28.64 0.62
C PRO A 92 11.52 28.92 1.15
N GLY A 93 11.33 30.13 1.66
CA GLY A 93 10.07 30.77 1.92
C GLY A 93 9.72 31.67 0.74
N LEU A 94 8.46 31.64 0.32
CA LEU A 94 8.00 32.46 -0.79
C LEU A 94 7.87 33.91 -0.33
N ASP A 95 8.89 34.72 -0.56
CA ASP A 95 8.86 36.15 -0.22
C ASP A 95 7.79 36.89 -1.06
N PRO A 96 6.72 37.42 -0.44
CA PRO A 96 5.70 38.19 -1.15
C PRO A 96 6.26 39.41 -1.89
N HIS A 97 7.34 40.02 -1.38
CA HIS A 97 7.93 41.23 -1.93
C HIS A 97 8.65 40.98 -3.25
N LYS A 98 9.26 39.80 -3.43
CA LYS A 98 9.94 39.36 -4.68
C LYS A 98 9.02 39.38 -5.91
N TYR A 99 7.72 39.14 -5.72
CA TYR A 99 6.73 39.09 -6.81
C TYR A 99 5.83 40.32 -6.85
N GLY A 100 5.98 41.26 -5.91
CA GLY A 100 5.11 42.42 -5.76
C GLY A 100 3.64 42.03 -5.61
N LEU A 101 3.38 41.00 -4.77
CA LEU A 101 2.04 40.49 -4.49
C LEU A 101 1.40 41.26 -3.34
N ASN A 102 0.09 41.47 -3.43
CA ASN A 102 -0.70 41.96 -2.29
C ASN A 102 -0.93 40.82 -1.28
N ASP A 103 -1.25 41.15 -0.03
CA ASP A 103 -1.50 40.19 1.07
C ASP A 103 -2.51 39.09 0.68
N MET A 104 -3.62 39.49 0.04
CA MET A 104 -4.63 38.53 -0.45
C MET A 104 -4.07 37.58 -1.52
N GLN A 105 -3.23 38.08 -2.42
CA GLN A 105 -2.62 37.26 -3.47
C GLN A 105 -1.58 36.30 -2.88
N TRP A 106 -0.79 36.77 -1.91
CA TRP A 106 0.19 35.94 -1.22
C TRP A 106 -0.49 34.82 -0.41
N ARG A 107 -1.56 35.13 0.32
CA ARG A 107 -2.37 34.11 1.01
C ARG A 107 -2.97 33.12 0.01
N PHE A 108 -3.45 33.60 -1.13
CA PHE A 108 -3.94 32.72 -2.20
C PHE A 108 -2.85 31.76 -2.72
N VAL A 109 -1.63 32.23 -2.95
CA VAL A 109 -0.51 31.38 -3.38
C VAL A 109 -0.21 30.31 -2.33
N ASN A 110 -0.05 30.69 -1.06
CA ASN A 110 0.23 29.73 0.02
C ASN A 110 -0.87 28.68 0.17
N GLU A 111 -2.12 29.11 0.18
CA GLU A 111 -3.27 28.22 0.30
C GLU A 111 -3.44 27.29 -0.91
N TYR A 112 -3.06 27.76 -2.10
CA TYR A 112 -3.06 26.96 -3.31
C TYR A 112 -2.00 25.86 -3.28
N LEU A 113 -0.83 26.11 -2.70
CA LEU A 113 0.26 25.12 -2.62
C LEU A 113 -0.04 23.95 -1.66
N ILE A 114 -1.07 24.08 -0.81
CA ILE A 114 -1.51 23.02 0.11
C ILE A 114 -2.28 21.92 -0.64
N ASP A 115 -3.29 22.27 -1.43
CA ASP A 115 -4.23 21.32 -2.04
C ASP A 115 -4.37 21.44 -3.57
N LEU A 116 -3.63 22.36 -4.21
CA LEU A 116 -3.68 22.70 -5.64
C LEU A 116 -5.09 23.02 -6.14
N ASN A 117 -5.97 23.48 -5.24
CA ASN A 117 -7.35 23.78 -5.54
C ASN A 117 -7.59 25.29 -5.55
N ARG A 118 -7.82 25.85 -6.74
CA ARG A 118 -8.02 27.30 -6.96
C ARG A 118 -9.20 27.87 -6.17
N THR A 119 -10.36 27.21 -6.19
CA THR A 119 -11.56 27.73 -5.51
C THR A 119 -11.43 27.66 -3.99
N ALA A 120 -10.85 26.58 -3.47
CA ALA A 120 -10.61 26.43 -2.04
C ALA A 120 -9.57 27.44 -1.54
N ALA A 121 -8.47 27.61 -2.28
CA ALA A 121 -7.43 28.59 -1.97
C ALA A 121 -7.97 30.02 -1.96
N TYR A 122 -8.79 30.40 -2.95
CA TYR A 122 -9.40 31.74 -3.01
C TYR A 122 -10.30 32.02 -1.80
N LYS A 123 -11.09 31.03 -1.36
CA LYS A 123 -11.93 31.19 -0.16
C LYS A 123 -11.10 31.32 1.11
N ARG A 124 -10.08 30.48 1.30
CA ARG A 124 -9.20 30.54 2.48
C ARG A 124 -8.37 31.82 2.52
N ALA A 125 -8.01 32.38 1.37
CA ALA A 125 -7.34 33.67 1.24
C ALA A 125 -8.24 34.89 1.53
N GLY A 126 -9.52 34.70 1.88
CA GLY A 126 -10.46 35.78 2.18
C GLY A 126 -11.27 36.28 0.97
N GLY A 127 -11.30 35.53 -0.13
CA GLY A 127 -12.07 35.84 -1.31
C GLY A 127 -13.59 35.79 -1.08
N LYS A 128 -14.30 36.81 -1.57
CA LYS A 128 -15.76 36.91 -1.47
C LYS A 128 -16.43 36.20 -2.65
N GLY A 129 -17.55 35.52 -2.39
CA GLY A 129 -18.40 34.88 -3.39
C GLY A 129 -18.61 33.39 -3.14
N GLU A 130 -19.77 32.89 -3.58
CA GLU A 130 -20.16 31.48 -3.47
C GLU A 130 -20.32 30.83 -4.85
N GLY A 131 -20.21 29.50 -4.88
CA GLY A 131 -20.37 28.71 -6.11
C GLY A 131 -19.53 29.21 -7.29
N ASN A 132 -20.20 29.49 -8.40
CA ASN A 132 -19.57 29.89 -9.67
C ASN A 132 -18.79 31.21 -9.55
N THR A 133 -19.27 32.16 -8.74
CA THR A 133 -18.62 33.47 -8.56
C THR A 133 -17.23 33.32 -7.93
N ALA A 134 -17.08 32.40 -6.97
CA ALA A 134 -15.78 32.08 -6.38
C ALA A 134 -14.84 31.42 -7.41
N TYR A 135 -15.37 30.55 -8.28
CA TYR A 135 -14.58 29.88 -9.33
C TYR A 135 -14.03 30.84 -10.38
N VAL A 136 -14.87 31.74 -10.88
CA VAL A 136 -14.45 32.75 -11.86
C VAL A 136 -13.41 33.69 -11.26
N SER A 137 -13.62 34.13 -10.02
CA SER A 137 -12.69 35.02 -9.31
C SER A 137 -11.35 34.34 -9.02
N ALA A 138 -11.37 33.08 -8.54
CA ALA A 138 -10.18 32.27 -8.33
C ALA A 138 -9.41 32.03 -9.64
N SER A 139 -10.11 31.77 -10.74
CA SER A 139 -9.49 31.58 -12.06
C SER A 139 -8.84 32.86 -12.57
N ARG A 140 -9.47 34.03 -12.35
CA ARG A 140 -8.88 35.34 -12.66
C ARG A 140 -7.62 35.59 -11.83
N MET A 141 -7.64 35.25 -10.54
CA MET A 141 -6.49 35.40 -9.66
C MET A 141 -5.31 34.52 -10.07
N TYR A 142 -5.59 33.25 -10.39
CA TYR A 142 -4.60 32.30 -10.88
C TYR A 142 -3.97 32.75 -12.21
N ARG A 143 -4.75 33.34 -13.12
CA ARG A 143 -4.26 33.85 -14.42
C ARG A 143 -3.47 35.15 -14.33
N ASN A 144 -3.45 35.82 -13.18
CA ASN A 144 -2.62 37.01 -13.01
C ASN A 144 -1.14 36.62 -13.15
N ALA A 145 -0.41 37.30 -14.03
CA ALA A 145 0.97 36.92 -14.37
C ALA A 145 1.90 36.84 -13.14
N LYS A 146 1.75 37.76 -12.17
CA LYS A 146 2.58 37.76 -10.95
C LYS A 146 2.26 36.58 -10.04
N VAL A 147 0.97 36.29 -9.86
CA VAL A 147 0.49 35.16 -9.04
C VAL A 147 0.88 33.84 -9.68
N SER A 148 0.68 33.71 -11.00
CA SER A 148 1.06 32.49 -11.73
C SER A 148 2.57 32.25 -11.65
N ARG A 149 3.40 33.28 -11.83
CA ARG A 149 4.86 33.17 -11.70
C ARG A 149 5.26 32.73 -10.29
N ALA A 150 4.69 33.36 -9.27
CA ALA A 150 4.95 32.98 -7.88
C ALA A 150 4.58 31.52 -7.59
N ILE A 151 3.44 31.03 -8.10
CA ILE A 151 3.03 29.63 -7.95
C ILE A 151 4.02 28.69 -8.65
N SER A 152 4.41 29.01 -9.90
CA SER A 152 5.38 28.22 -10.66
C SER A 152 6.71 28.10 -9.93
N ASP A 153 7.28 29.22 -9.49
CA ASP A 153 8.57 29.25 -8.79
C ASP A 153 8.48 28.52 -7.44
N ALA A 154 7.34 28.59 -6.75
CA ALA A 154 7.10 27.83 -5.52
C ALA A 154 7.05 26.31 -5.74
N LEU A 155 6.39 25.89 -6.82
CA LEU A 155 6.30 24.49 -7.19
C LEU A 155 7.67 23.98 -7.60
N GLU A 156 8.43 24.75 -8.37
CA GLU A 156 9.81 24.42 -8.74
C GLU A 156 10.72 24.34 -7.50
N ALA A 157 10.63 25.30 -6.57
CA ALA A 157 11.38 25.25 -5.31
C ALA A 157 10.98 24.05 -4.44
N ARG A 158 9.69 23.69 -4.42
CA ARG A 158 9.19 22.48 -3.75
C ARG A 158 9.74 21.22 -4.41
N GLU A 159 9.71 21.13 -5.73
CA GLU A 159 10.27 20.02 -6.53
C GLU A 159 11.78 19.88 -6.30
N ARG A 160 12.51 21.00 -6.28
CA ARG A 160 13.95 21.03 -6.01
C ARG A 160 14.28 20.58 -4.59
N ARG A 161 13.45 20.97 -3.60
CA ARG A 161 13.58 20.54 -2.20
C ARG A 161 13.22 19.08 -1.99
N THR A 162 12.16 18.58 -2.64
CA THR A 162 11.70 17.20 -2.45
C THR A 162 12.40 16.20 -3.37
N GLN A 163 13.05 16.66 -4.44
CA GLN A 163 13.71 15.84 -5.48
C GLN A 163 12.80 14.77 -6.11
N ILE A 164 11.47 14.93 -5.98
CA ILE A 164 10.47 14.00 -6.51
C ILE A 164 9.78 14.72 -7.67
N THR A 165 10.23 14.43 -8.89
CA THR A 165 9.60 14.92 -10.13
C THR A 165 8.38 14.08 -10.49
N GLN A 166 7.49 14.63 -11.32
CA GLN A 166 6.35 13.87 -11.85
C GLN A 166 6.82 12.62 -12.63
N ASP A 167 7.88 12.76 -13.43
CA ASP A 167 8.48 11.64 -14.17
C ASP A 167 9.06 10.58 -13.23
N ALA A 168 9.64 10.98 -12.10
CA ALA A 168 10.12 10.04 -11.09
C ALA A 168 8.96 9.23 -10.50
N VAL A 169 7.85 9.87 -10.15
CA VAL A 169 6.64 9.18 -9.64
C VAL A 169 6.04 8.26 -10.70
N LEU A 170 5.95 8.73 -11.94
CA LEU A 170 5.45 7.94 -13.06
C LEU A 170 6.29 6.69 -13.27
N LYS A 171 7.63 6.83 -13.23
CA LYS A 171 8.56 5.69 -13.30
C LYS A 171 8.34 4.73 -12.13
N MET A 172 8.09 5.22 -10.92
CA MET A 172 7.80 4.34 -9.78
C MET A 172 6.51 3.53 -9.97
N TRP A 173 5.45 4.14 -10.50
CA TRP A 173 4.21 3.43 -10.81
C TRP A 173 4.41 2.42 -11.94
N TRP A 174 5.15 2.79 -12.99
CA TRP A 174 5.50 1.89 -14.07
C TRP A 174 6.31 0.68 -13.56
N ASP A 175 7.36 0.91 -12.76
CA ASP A 175 8.17 -0.14 -12.15
C ASP A 175 7.30 -1.12 -11.32
N ILE A 176 6.25 -0.65 -10.61
CA ILE A 176 5.33 -1.53 -9.88
C ILE A 176 4.41 -2.29 -10.86
N ALA A 177 3.80 -1.56 -11.81
CA ALA A 177 2.84 -2.11 -12.75
C ALA A 177 3.44 -3.24 -13.58
N THR A 178 4.70 -3.11 -14.00
CA THR A 178 5.38 -4.10 -14.87
C THR A 178 6.35 -5.01 -14.13
N ALA A 179 6.37 -5.00 -12.80
CA ALA A 179 7.24 -5.90 -12.04
C ALA A 179 6.88 -7.37 -12.29
N ASP A 180 7.92 -8.19 -12.52
CA ASP A 180 7.77 -9.64 -12.61
C ASP A 180 7.63 -10.25 -11.22
N VAL A 181 6.48 -10.88 -10.96
CA VAL A 181 6.16 -11.51 -9.68
C VAL A 181 7.06 -12.72 -9.41
N ASN A 182 7.55 -13.40 -10.47
CA ASN A 182 8.45 -14.55 -10.33
C ASN A 182 9.80 -14.17 -9.69
N GLN A 183 10.22 -12.91 -9.79
CA GLN A 183 11.42 -12.43 -9.08
C GLN A 183 11.24 -12.37 -7.55
N ILE A 184 10.00 -12.50 -7.06
CA ILE A 184 9.67 -12.50 -5.63
C ILE A 184 9.26 -13.91 -5.20
N THR A 185 8.35 -14.54 -5.93
CA THR A 185 7.79 -15.85 -5.60
C THR A 185 7.53 -16.68 -6.84
N GLU A 186 7.91 -17.95 -6.81
CA GLU A 186 7.74 -18.89 -7.92
C GLU A 186 7.05 -20.16 -7.46
N TYR A 187 6.34 -20.81 -8.38
CA TYR A 187 5.89 -22.19 -8.19
C TYR A 187 6.78 -23.12 -9.00
N ARG A 188 7.70 -23.81 -8.33
CA ARG A 188 8.69 -24.71 -8.97
C ARG A 188 8.16 -26.13 -9.00
N ARG A 189 8.35 -26.82 -10.13
CA ARG A 189 8.16 -28.28 -10.25
C ARG A 189 9.52 -28.94 -10.07
N LEU A 190 9.68 -29.65 -8.96
CA LEU A 190 10.97 -30.23 -8.56
C LEU A 190 10.86 -31.75 -8.45
N CYS A 191 11.99 -32.44 -8.38
CA CYS A 191 11.99 -33.90 -8.36
C CYS A 191 11.26 -34.46 -7.12
N CYS A 192 10.57 -35.58 -7.30
CA CYS A 192 10.01 -36.33 -6.19
C CYS A 192 11.08 -37.22 -5.56
N ARG A 193 10.81 -37.74 -4.36
CA ARG A 193 11.72 -38.64 -3.60
C ARG A 193 12.15 -39.93 -4.32
N HIS A 194 11.61 -40.20 -5.50
CA HIS A 194 11.87 -41.41 -6.27
C HIS A 194 12.41 -41.13 -7.67
N CYS A 195 12.53 -39.85 -8.07
CA CYS A 195 12.94 -39.48 -9.43
C CYS A 195 14.33 -40.03 -9.79
N TRP A 196 15.26 -39.89 -8.85
CA TRP A 196 16.67 -40.18 -9.08
C TRP A 196 17.20 -41.33 -8.20
N GLY A 197 16.31 -42.00 -7.45
CA GLY A 197 16.68 -43.19 -6.68
C GLY A 197 16.89 -44.40 -7.57
N PHE A 198 17.78 -45.32 -7.15
CA PHE A 198 18.05 -46.55 -7.90
C PHE A 198 16.76 -47.35 -8.13
N GLY A 199 16.46 -47.64 -9.40
CA GLY A 199 15.22 -48.33 -9.78
C GLY A 199 13.94 -47.61 -9.35
N PHE A 200 13.98 -46.27 -9.27
CA PHE A 200 12.89 -45.41 -8.81
C PHE A 200 12.38 -45.75 -7.39
N GLN A 201 13.28 -46.28 -6.55
CA GLN A 201 13.01 -46.49 -5.13
C GLN A 201 13.19 -45.17 -4.35
N TYR A 202 12.75 -45.17 -3.10
CA TYR A 202 12.84 -43.98 -2.25
C TYR A 202 14.31 -43.61 -1.99
N GLN A 203 14.69 -42.39 -2.39
CA GLN A 203 16.03 -41.85 -2.20
C GLN A 203 16.10 -41.03 -0.91
N TRP A 204 17.04 -41.39 -0.06
CA TRP A 204 17.36 -40.69 1.18
C TRP A 204 18.25 -39.49 0.88
N ARG A 205 18.16 -38.42 1.67
CA ARG A 205 19.07 -37.27 1.57
C ARG A 205 20.47 -37.67 2.01
N ASP A 206 20.56 -38.31 3.16
CA ASP A 206 21.80 -38.69 3.83
C ASP A 206 21.54 -39.92 4.74
N ALA A 207 22.62 -40.47 5.30
CA ALA A 207 22.53 -41.62 6.22
C ALA A 207 21.73 -41.28 7.48
N VAL A 208 21.78 -40.02 7.92
CA VAL A 208 21.10 -39.54 9.14
C VAL A 208 19.58 -39.60 8.96
N GLU A 209 19.05 -39.16 7.82
CA GLU A 209 17.61 -39.24 7.53
C GLU A 209 17.10 -40.69 7.55
N TYR A 210 17.91 -41.64 7.05
CA TYR A 210 17.56 -43.06 7.10
C TYR A 210 17.57 -43.60 8.54
N GLU A 211 18.62 -43.31 9.31
CA GLU A 211 18.75 -43.74 10.71
C GLU A 211 17.60 -43.20 11.57
N GLU A 212 17.30 -41.91 11.46
CA GLU A 212 16.16 -41.28 12.16
C GLU A 212 14.82 -41.94 11.77
N ALA A 213 14.63 -42.23 10.49
CA ALA A 213 13.42 -42.93 10.01
C ALA A 213 13.35 -44.37 10.55
N ALA A 214 14.48 -45.08 10.64
CA ALA A 214 14.56 -46.43 11.17
C ALA A 214 14.30 -46.45 12.69
N GLU A 215 14.85 -45.51 13.45
CA GLU A 215 14.57 -45.35 14.88
C GLU A 215 13.10 -45.01 15.14
N LYS A 216 12.53 -44.13 14.33
CA LYS A 216 11.10 -43.79 14.39
C LYS A 216 10.23 -45.00 14.08
N ALA A 217 10.59 -45.81 13.07
CA ALA A 217 9.89 -47.05 12.77
C ALA A 217 9.98 -48.05 13.93
N LYS A 218 11.17 -48.23 14.52
CA LYS A 218 11.40 -49.09 15.69
C LYS A 218 10.55 -48.65 16.89
N THR A 219 10.55 -47.35 17.19
CA THR A 219 9.74 -46.77 18.29
C THR A 219 8.24 -46.97 18.03
N ALA A 220 7.81 -46.82 16.79
CA ALA A 220 6.44 -47.10 16.36
C ALA A 220 6.13 -48.60 16.17
N LYS A 221 7.09 -49.50 16.46
CA LYS A 221 6.99 -50.95 16.24
C LYS A 221 6.59 -51.33 14.80
N LYS A 222 7.05 -50.55 13.82
CA LYS A 222 6.84 -50.77 12.39
C LYS A 222 8.10 -51.38 11.76
N PRO A 223 7.96 -52.07 10.62
CA PRO A 223 9.12 -52.55 9.87
C PRO A 223 10.04 -51.40 9.49
N ALA A 224 11.35 -51.68 9.48
CA ALA A 224 12.36 -50.71 9.08
C ALA A 224 12.10 -50.22 7.64
N PRO A 225 12.38 -48.95 7.36
CA PRO A 225 12.27 -48.41 6.01
C PRO A 225 13.27 -49.10 5.08
N ARG A 226 12.94 -49.15 3.78
CA ARG A 226 13.80 -49.77 2.76
C ARG A 226 14.97 -48.85 2.42
N ASP A 227 16.16 -49.45 2.29
CA ASP A 227 17.39 -48.76 1.90
C ASP A 227 17.92 -49.28 0.56
N ASN A 228 17.12 -49.12 -0.49
CA ASN A 228 17.44 -49.61 -1.83
C ASN A 228 17.44 -48.52 -2.90
N GLY A 229 16.96 -47.31 -2.59
CA GLY A 229 16.98 -46.18 -3.51
C GLY A 229 18.23 -45.32 -3.44
N GLY A 230 19.12 -45.58 -2.49
CA GLY A 230 20.37 -44.85 -2.30
C GLY A 230 20.21 -43.51 -1.57
N TYR A 231 21.33 -42.80 -1.43
CA TYR A 231 21.46 -41.53 -0.72
C TYR A 231 21.70 -40.36 -1.69
N GLY A 232 21.73 -39.12 -1.19
CA GLY A 232 22.02 -37.92 -1.97
C GLY A 232 20.80 -37.29 -2.65
N PHE A 233 19.59 -37.47 -2.11
CA PHE A 233 18.40 -36.78 -2.60
C PHE A 233 18.56 -35.26 -2.50
N ASP A 234 18.47 -34.58 -3.64
CA ASP A 234 18.41 -33.13 -3.75
C ASP A 234 17.03 -32.71 -4.29
N ALA A 235 16.27 -32.07 -3.42
CA ALA A 235 14.91 -31.65 -3.71
C ALA A 235 14.80 -30.47 -4.68
N THR A 236 15.92 -29.89 -5.12
CA THR A 236 15.98 -28.76 -6.06
C THR A 236 16.23 -29.20 -7.50
N LEU A 237 16.54 -30.48 -7.73
CA LEU A 237 16.74 -31.03 -9.06
C LEU A 237 15.45 -31.04 -9.87
N ASP A 238 15.61 -30.99 -11.19
CA ASP A 238 14.51 -31.16 -12.12
C ASP A 238 13.87 -32.56 -11.99
N PRO A 239 12.56 -32.68 -12.21
CA PRO A 239 11.89 -33.98 -12.23
C PRO A 239 12.48 -34.90 -13.30
N ASN A 240 12.70 -36.16 -12.95
CA ASN A 240 13.09 -37.17 -13.94
C ASN A 240 11.89 -37.47 -14.85
N PRO A 241 11.96 -37.21 -16.18
CA PRO A 241 10.87 -37.43 -17.12
C PRO A 241 10.34 -38.87 -17.12
N ASP A 242 11.22 -39.84 -16.89
CA ASP A 242 10.90 -41.27 -16.91
C ASP A 242 10.43 -41.79 -15.54
N CYS A 243 10.32 -40.92 -14.53
CA CYS A 243 9.94 -41.36 -13.19
C CYS A 243 8.51 -41.92 -13.18
N PRO A 244 8.30 -43.22 -12.89
CA PRO A 244 6.97 -43.83 -12.88
C PRO A 244 6.14 -43.44 -11.66
N ARG A 245 6.75 -42.77 -10.67
CA ARG A 245 6.06 -42.34 -9.44
C ARG A 245 5.35 -41.01 -9.62
N CYS A 246 5.98 -40.07 -10.33
CA CYS A 246 5.37 -38.76 -10.63
C CYS A 246 5.09 -38.55 -12.13
N ASN A 247 5.33 -39.55 -12.98
CA ASN A 247 5.17 -39.50 -14.44
C ASN A 247 5.87 -38.29 -15.07
N GLY A 248 7.10 -38.00 -14.63
CA GLY A 248 7.85 -36.83 -15.10
C GLY A 248 7.35 -35.46 -14.61
N ALA A 249 6.22 -35.38 -13.90
CA ALA A 249 5.64 -34.09 -13.50
C ALA A 249 6.30 -33.46 -12.26
N GLY A 250 6.95 -34.27 -11.43
CA GLY A 250 7.55 -33.83 -10.16
C GLY A 250 6.55 -33.37 -9.10
N GLU A 251 7.08 -32.77 -8.04
CA GLU A 251 6.35 -32.17 -6.94
C GLU A 251 6.39 -30.64 -7.04
N GLY A 252 5.23 -30.01 -6.94
CA GLY A 252 5.14 -28.56 -6.96
C GLY A 252 5.43 -27.95 -5.58
N ARG A 253 6.35 -26.99 -5.53
CA ARG A 253 6.77 -26.31 -4.30
C ARG A 253 6.78 -24.80 -4.52
N ALA A 254 6.19 -24.07 -3.59
CA ALA A 254 6.34 -22.63 -3.55
C ALA A 254 7.78 -22.28 -3.16
N HIS A 255 8.42 -21.43 -3.94
CA HIS A 255 9.73 -20.88 -3.67
C HIS A 255 9.62 -19.37 -3.47
N PHE A 256 10.16 -18.91 -2.36
CA PHE A 256 10.21 -17.49 -2.01
C PHE A 256 11.66 -17.05 -2.11
N HIS A 257 11.94 -16.07 -2.97
CA HIS A 257 13.29 -15.52 -3.10
C HIS A 257 13.66 -14.73 -1.83
N ASP A 258 14.96 -14.63 -1.55
CA ASP A 258 15.42 -13.84 -0.41
C ASP A 258 15.11 -12.35 -0.62
N THR A 259 14.29 -11.80 0.27
CA THR A 259 13.89 -10.39 0.21
C THR A 259 15.05 -9.39 0.28
N ARG A 260 16.21 -9.81 0.82
CA ARG A 260 17.43 -8.99 0.88
C ARG A 260 18.05 -8.77 -0.49
N ASP A 261 17.81 -9.70 -1.42
CA ASP A 261 18.38 -9.69 -2.76
C ASP A 261 17.45 -9.01 -3.79
N LEU A 262 16.22 -8.67 -3.40
CA LEU A 262 15.27 -7.96 -4.27
C LEU A 262 15.78 -6.57 -4.64
N LYS A 263 15.79 -6.29 -5.95
CA LYS A 263 16.21 -5.00 -6.53
C LYS A 263 15.17 -4.46 -7.50
N GLY A 264 15.31 -3.19 -7.89
CA GLY A 264 14.52 -2.57 -8.96
C GLY A 264 13.00 -2.69 -8.78
N ALA A 265 12.32 -3.10 -9.85
CA ALA A 265 10.87 -3.25 -9.92
C ALA A 265 10.32 -4.26 -8.90
N ALA A 266 10.93 -5.44 -8.78
CA ALA A 266 10.52 -6.47 -7.83
C ALA A 266 10.60 -5.97 -6.37
N ARG A 267 11.66 -5.23 -6.02
CA ARG A 267 11.78 -4.61 -4.69
C ARG A 267 10.68 -3.59 -4.41
N ARG A 268 10.25 -2.86 -5.44
CA ARG A 268 9.21 -1.83 -5.33
C ARG A 268 7.81 -2.43 -5.24
N LEU A 269 7.59 -3.55 -5.94
CA LEU A 269 6.38 -4.36 -5.89
C LEU A 269 6.21 -5.06 -4.53
N PHE A 270 7.29 -5.57 -3.94
CA PHE A 270 7.26 -6.20 -2.62
C PHE A 270 6.76 -5.23 -1.53
N ALA A 271 5.68 -5.60 -0.85
CA ALA A 271 5.07 -4.81 0.21
C ALA A 271 5.37 -5.37 1.60
N GLY A 272 5.55 -6.69 1.74
CA GLY A 272 5.89 -7.32 3.00
C GLY A 272 5.61 -8.82 3.01
N ILE A 273 5.74 -9.41 4.20
CA ILE A 273 5.47 -10.82 4.46
C ILE A 273 4.49 -10.92 5.63
N LYS A 274 3.58 -11.89 5.55
CA LYS A 274 2.69 -12.28 6.63
C LYS A 274 2.89 -13.76 6.96
N GLU A 275 3.27 -14.03 8.20
CA GLU A 275 3.41 -15.38 8.73
C GLU A 275 2.08 -15.81 9.35
N GLY A 276 1.48 -16.86 8.80
CA GLY A 276 0.23 -17.43 9.28
C GLY A 276 0.38 -18.89 9.70
N LYS A 277 -0.71 -19.46 10.24
CA LYS A 277 -0.77 -20.88 10.60
C LYS A 277 -0.47 -21.82 9.42
N PHE A 278 -0.77 -21.38 8.19
CA PHE A 278 -0.61 -22.16 6.96
C PHE A 278 0.70 -21.86 6.22
N GLY A 279 1.61 -21.07 6.80
CA GLY A 279 2.88 -20.71 6.21
C GLY A 279 3.01 -19.22 5.91
N ILE A 280 3.91 -18.91 4.98
CA ILE A 280 4.33 -17.55 4.63
C ILE A 280 3.52 -17.06 3.43
N GLU A 281 2.92 -15.88 3.57
CA GLU A 281 2.20 -15.16 2.51
C GLU A 281 3.02 -13.91 2.12
N VAL A 282 3.40 -13.80 0.85
CA VAL A 282 4.05 -12.59 0.33
C VAL A 282 2.99 -11.59 -0.09
N ILE A 283 3.11 -10.37 0.42
CA ILE A 283 2.22 -9.27 0.10
C ILE A 283 2.91 -8.43 -0.98
N THR A 284 2.22 -8.25 -2.11
CA THR A 284 2.62 -7.36 -3.20
C THR A 284 1.76 -6.09 -3.20
N ARG A 285 2.27 -5.04 -3.84
CA ARG A 285 1.47 -3.86 -4.17
C ARG A 285 0.51 -4.15 -5.31
N ASN A 286 -0.56 -3.36 -5.41
CA ASN A 286 -1.55 -3.49 -6.48
C ASN A 286 -0.97 -2.99 -7.82
N GLN A 287 -0.72 -3.91 -8.75
CA GLN A 287 -0.18 -3.62 -10.08
C GLN A 287 -1.21 -2.95 -11.00
N ASP A 288 -2.48 -3.37 -10.92
CA ASP A 288 -3.56 -2.81 -11.74
C ASP A 288 -3.83 -1.35 -11.38
N ASP A 289 -3.84 -1.03 -10.08
CA ASP A 289 -3.98 0.35 -9.63
C ASP A 289 -2.78 1.20 -10.08
N ALA A 290 -1.56 0.67 -9.99
CA ALA A 290 -0.37 1.37 -10.48
C ALA A 290 -0.46 1.64 -11.99
N LEU A 291 -0.88 0.65 -12.78
CA LEU A 291 -1.06 0.80 -14.23
C LEU A 291 -2.16 1.82 -14.56
N LYS A 292 -3.25 1.83 -13.79
CA LYS A 292 -4.32 2.81 -13.93
C LYS A 292 -3.84 4.23 -13.66
N MET A 293 -2.98 4.44 -12.66
CA MET A 293 -2.39 5.75 -12.38
C MET A 293 -1.49 6.23 -13.53
N VAL A 294 -0.71 5.33 -14.13
CA VAL A 294 0.07 5.62 -15.36
C VAL A 294 -0.86 6.01 -16.51
N ALA A 295 -1.90 5.21 -16.78
CA ALA A 295 -2.85 5.47 -17.86
C ALA A 295 -3.62 6.80 -17.69
N GLN A 296 -3.95 7.17 -16.45
CA GLN A 296 -4.55 8.47 -16.13
C GLN A 296 -3.59 9.63 -16.42
N HIS A 297 -2.33 9.51 -16.03
CA HIS A 297 -1.31 10.54 -16.29
C HIS A 297 -1.07 10.74 -17.79
N LEU A 298 -1.08 9.66 -18.57
CA LEU A 298 -0.99 9.69 -20.03
C LEU A 298 -2.27 10.12 -20.75
N GLY A 299 -3.35 10.42 -20.01
CA GLY A 299 -4.63 10.84 -20.58
C GLY A 299 -5.44 9.74 -21.27
N MET A 300 -5.07 8.46 -21.07
CA MET A 300 -5.77 7.31 -21.66
C MET A 300 -7.11 7.03 -20.97
N VAL A 301 -7.28 7.48 -19.72
CA VAL A 301 -8.50 7.31 -18.93
C VAL A 301 -9.12 8.68 -18.64
N LYS A 302 -10.35 8.90 -19.13
CA LYS A 302 -11.11 10.12 -18.85
C LYS A 302 -11.73 10.04 -17.46
N ASN A 303 -11.32 10.93 -16.55
CA ASN A 303 -11.86 10.99 -15.18
C ASN A 303 -13.24 11.68 -15.11
N LYS A 304 -13.65 12.39 -16.17
CA LYS A 304 -14.93 13.09 -16.23
C LYS A 304 -15.47 13.09 -17.66
N THR A 305 -16.61 12.44 -17.88
CA THR A 305 -17.39 12.59 -19.12
C THR A 305 -18.24 13.84 -18.98
N GLU A 306 -17.83 14.94 -19.62
CA GLU A 306 -18.69 16.11 -19.71
C GLU A 306 -19.77 15.84 -20.76
N LEU A 307 -20.99 15.54 -20.31
CA LEU A 307 -22.16 15.48 -21.18
C LEU A 307 -22.47 16.91 -21.62
N SER A 308 -22.20 17.20 -22.88
CA SER A 308 -22.56 18.46 -23.54
C SER A 308 -23.64 18.17 -24.59
N GLY A 309 -24.50 19.15 -24.83
CA GLY A 309 -25.43 19.13 -25.95
C GLY A 309 -24.70 19.23 -27.30
N PRO A 310 -25.42 19.16 -28.42
CA PRO A 310 -24.86 19.39 -29.75
C PRO A 310 -23.97 20.65 -29.76
N ASP A 311 -22.80 20.55 -30.39
CA ASP A 311 -21.80 21.63 -30.51
C ASP A 311 -21.22 22.16 -29.18
N GLY A 312 -21.23 21.34 -28.12
CA GLY A 312 -20.67 21.74 -26.82
C GLY A 312 -21.60 22.62 -25.99
N GLY A 313 -22.86 22.77 -26.41
CA GLY A 313 -23.86 23.57 -25.71
C GLY A 313 -24.33 22.95 -24.37
N PRO A 314 -25.08 23.70 -23.55
CA PRO A 314 -25.73 23.16 -22.35
C PRO A 314 -26.66 22.00 -22.70
N VAL A 315 -26.71 20.96 -21.86
CA VAL A 315 -27.70 19.89 -21.99
C VAL A 315 -29.09 20.51 -21.83
N LYS A 316 -29.89 20.48 -22.90
CA LYS A 316 -31.27 20.98 -22.86
C LYS A 316 -32.09 20.07 -21.94
N THR A 317 -32.40 20.56 -20.75
CA THR A 317 -33.39 19.93 -19.86
C THR A 317 -34.75 20.53 -20.19
N GLU A 318 -35.57 19.81 -20.95
CA GLU A 318 -36.97 20.17 -21.12
C GLU A 318 -37.73 19.75 -19.86
N SER A 319 -38.06 20.71 -19.01
CA SER A 319 -38.99 20.50 -17.89
C SER A 319 -40.41 20.50 -18.44
N VAL A 320 -40.91 19.32 -18.80
CA VAL A 320 -42.32 19.16 -19.16
C VAL A 320 -43.13 19.17 -17.87
N ASN A 321 -43.97 20.18 -17.68
CA ASN A 321 -44.94 20.20 -16.58
C ASN A 321 -46.10 19.28 -16.97
N MET A 322 -45.98 18.01 -16.60
CA MET A 322 -47.01 16.99 -16.81
C MET A 322 -47.86 16.88 -15.55
N THR A 323 -49.16 16.65 -15.71
CA THR A 323 -50.01 16.28 -14.58
C THR A 323 -49.63 14.89 -14.06
N THR A 324 -50.01 14.56 -12.82
CA THR A 324 -49.68 13.27 -12.19
C THR A 324 -50.18 12.07 -12.99
N GLU A 325 -51.30 12.23 -13.69
CA GLU A 325 -51.92 11.18 -14.51
C GLU A 325 -51.17 10.98 -15.83
N GLU A 326 -50.81 12.08 -16.52
CA GLU A 326 -50.01 12.05 -17.75
C GLU A 326 -48.60 11.51 -17.53
N ALA A 327 -47.98 11.84 -16.37
CA ALA A 327 -46.71 11.25 -15.98
C ALA A 327 -46.84 9.73 -15.77
N ALA A 328 -47.91 9.26 -15.11
CA ALA A 328 -48.14 7.84 -14.85
C ALA A 328 -48.45 7.03 -16.13
N GLU A 329 -49.09 7.62 -17.13
CA GLU A 329 -49.22 7.02 -18.46
C GLU A 329 -47.90 7.00 -19.23
N PHE A 330 -47.13 8.08 -19.19
CA PHE A 330 -45.82 8.14 -19.83
C PHE A 330 -44.87 7.08 -19.27
N TYR A 331 -44.80 6.94 -17.95
CA TYR A 331 -43.99 5.89 -17.31
C TYR A 331 -44.47 4.48 -17.66
N ARG A 332 -45.79 4.24 -17.72
CA ARG A 332 -46.34 2.95 -18.18
C ARG A 332 -45.91 2.63 -19.61
N LYS A 333 -45.99 3.60 -20.52
CA LYS A 333 -45.61 3.43 -21.93
C LYS A 333 -44.10 3.23 -22.12
N MET A 334 -43.28 3.82 -21.26
CA MET A 334 -41.82 3.71 -21.32
C MET A 334 -41.29 2.38 -20.76
N MET A 335 -42.01 1.78 -19.80
CA MET A 335 -41.61 0.54 -19.12
C MET A 335 -42.10 -0.76 -19.79
N GLY A 336 -42.93 -0.65 -20.85
CA GLY A 336 -43.45 -1.80 -21.60
C GLY A 336 -44.68 -2.40 -20.98
#